data_AF-A0A2D0JSQ7-F1
#
_entry.id   AF-A0A2D0JSQ7-F1
#
_cell.length_a   1.000
_cell.length_b   1.000
_cell.length_c   1.000
_cell.angle_alpha   90.00
_cell.angle_beta   90.00
_cell.angle_gamma   90.00
#
_symmetry.space_group_name_H-M   'P 1'
#
loop_
_entity.id
_entity.type
_entity.pdbx_description
1 polymer ?
#
loop_
_entity_poly.entity_id
_entity_poly.type
_entity_poly.pdbx_seq_one_letter_code
_entity_poly.pdbx_strand_id
1 'polypeptide(L)'
;MRLDVRFDDRDIQLAFQRVMQLGMDSTPITRAVAAVLAGESEDAFANQADPDTGQPWTPLTPRYQAKLDASGHNGPLLQRTQGGLALSLSTTYDAVSAAIGSNKVYAALHQWGGLPTMPPGPAAVPARSYMGLSAQGVADIVEIINQKHAEALQPR
;
A
#
# COMPACT_ATOMS: atom_id res chain seq x y z
N MET A 1 -3.15 16.93 3.87
CA MET A 1 -4.15 15.87 3.65
C MET A 1 -3.42 14.55 3.79
N ARG A 2 -3.82 13.68 4.72
CA ARG A 2 -3.28 12.33 4.87
C ARG A 2 -4.19 11.38 4.12
N LEU A 3 -3.59 10.47 3.36
CA LEU A 3 -4.29 9.41 2.64
C LEU A 3 -4.13 8.12 3.43
N ASP A 4 -5.25 7.46 3.75
CA ASP A 4 -5.30 6.15 4.40
C ASP A 4 -6.15 5.20 3.54
N VAL A 5 -5.70 3.97 3.34
CA VAL A 5 -6.41 2.94 2.55
C VAL A 5 -7.03 1.89 3.47
N ARG A 6 -8.21 1.40 3.08
CA ARG A 6 -8.92 0.29 3.76
C ARG A 6 -9.06 -0.88 2.79
N PHE A 7 -8.77 -2.08 3.25
CA PHE A 7 -8.85 -3.32 2.49
C PHE A 7 -10.06 -4.16 2.96
N ASP A 8 -10.66 -4.95 2.07
CA ASP A 8 -11.78 -5.86 2.39
C ASP A 8 -11.27 -7.29 2.56
N ASP A 9 -10.62 -7.54 3.70
CA ASP A 9 -9.99 -8.82 4.00
C ASP A 9 -10.63 -9.48 5.22
N ARG A 10 -11.80 -10.08 4.99
CA ARG A 10 -12.56 -10.81 6.02
C ARG A 10 -11.72 -11.86 6.75
N ASP A 11 -10.81 -12.54 6.05
CA ASP A 11 -9.94 -13.55 6.64
C ASP A 11 -8.94 -12.95 7.63
N ILE A 12 -8.36 -11.78 7.31
CA ILE A 12 -7.50 -11.02 8.21
C ILE A 12 -8.30 -10.59 9.44
N GLN A 13 -9.52 -10.07 9.26
CA GLN A 13 -10.37 -9.65 10.37
C GLN A 13 -10.71 -10.81 11.32
N LEU A 14 -11.07 -11.97 10.78
CA LEU A 14 -11.38 -13.17 11.57
C LEU A 14 -10.16 -13.68 12.33
N ALA A 15 -8.99 -13.70 11.69
CA ALA A 15 -7.74 -14.10 12.34
C ALA A 15 -7.40 -13.15 13.50
N PHE A 16 -7.54 -11.83 13.28
CA PHE A 16 -7.24 -10.82 14.28
C PHE A 16 -8.19 -10.89 15.49
N GLN A 17 -9.49 -11.11 15.26
CA GLN A 17 -10.48 -11.29 16.33
C GLN A 17 -10.12 -12.45 17.27
N ARG A 18 -9.59 -13.56 16.76
CA ARG A 18 -9.16 -14.71 17.58
C ARG A 18 -8.00 -14.34 18.50
N VAL A 19 -7.05 -13.56 18.01
CA VAL A 19 -5.93 -13.09 18.83
C VAL A 19 -6.39 -12.12 19.91
N MET A 20 -7.26 -11.17 19.58
CA MET A 20 -7.76 -10.19 20.55
C MET A 20 -8.48 -10.84 21.74
N GLN A 21 -9.17 -11.97 21.51
CA GLN A 21 -9.87 -12.71 22.57
C GLN A 21 -8.94 -13.29 23.64
N LEU A 22 -7.64 -13.46 23.35
CA LEU A 22 -6.65 -13.97 24.29
C LEU A 22 -6.14 -12.88 25.27
N GLY A 23 -6.54 -11.61 25.10
CA GLY A 23 -6.16 -10.52 26.00
C GLY A 23 -4.66 -10.16 25.94
N MET A 24 -4.00 -10.45 24.81
CA MET A 24 -2.56 -10.27 24.64
C MET A 24 -2.22 -8.95 23.95
N ASP A 25 -1.00 -8.46 24.18
CA ASP A 25 -0.45 -7.35 23.41
C ASP A 25 -0.29 -7.77 21.94
N SER A 26 -1.13 -7.19 21.09
CA SER A 26 -1.18 -7.43 19.65
C SER A 26 -0.28 -6.47 18.86
N THR A 27 0.40 -5.54 19.54
CA THR A 27 1.35 -4.60 18.91
C THR A 27 2.43 -5.31 18.07
N PRO A 28 3.01 -6.46 18.49
CA PRO A 28 3.96 -7.18 17.65
C PRO A 28 3.35 -7.69 16.33
N ILE A 29 2.07 -8.04 16.33
CA ILE A 29 1.34 -8.52 15.15
C ILE A 29 1.04 -7.34 14.23
N THR A 30 0.42 -6.27 14.73
CA THR A 30 0.07 -5.10 13.92
C THR A 30 1.32 -4.41 13.35
N ARG A 31 2.45 -4.43 14.07
CA ARG A 31 3.74 -4.00 13.54
C ARG A 31 4.20 -4.85 12.35
N ALA A 32 4.06 -6.17 12.45
CA ALA A 32 4.43 -7.08 11.35
C ALA A 32 3.49 -6.91 10.15
N VAL A 33 2.18 -6.75 10.37
CA VAL A 33 1.21 -6.42 9.33
C VAL A 33 1.57 -5.09 8.64
N ALA A 34 1.92 -4.06 9.40
CA ALA A 34 2.38 -2.79 8.84
C ALA A 34 3.63 -2.94 7.96
N ALA A 35 4.54 -3.88 8.28
CA ALA A 35 5.68 -4.17 7.43
C ALA A 35 5.27 -4.83 6.11
N VAL A 36 4.28 -5.74 6.12
CA VAL A 36 3.73 -6.34 4.89
C VAL A 36 3.08 -5.26 4.01
N LEU A 37 2.28 -4.36 4.59
CA LEU A 37 1.67 -3.26 3.83
C LEU A 37 2.71 -2.38 3.12
N ALA A 38 3.84 -2.12 3.78
CA ALA A 38 4.95 -1.38 3.17
C ALA A 38 5.58 -2.17 2.03
N GLY A 39 5.86 -3.47 2.23
CA GLY A 39 6.43 -4.35 1.21
C GLY A 39 5.58 -4.45 -0.05
N GLU A 40 4.27 -4.65 0.10
CA GLU A 40 3.32 -4.71 -1.03
C GLU A 40 3.32 -3.41 -1.85
N SER A 41 3.47 -2.26 -1.17
CA SER A 41 3.58 -0.98 -1.86
C SER A 41 4.93 -0.81 -2.57
N GLU A 42 6.02 -1.24 -1.95
CA GLU A 42 7.36 -1.25 -2.57
C GLU A 42 7.37 -2.13 -3.83
N ASP A 43 6.76 -3.31 -3.77
CA ASP A 43 6.62 -4.23 -4.90
C ASP A 43 5.74 -3.64 -6.00
N ALA A 44 4.63 -2.98 -5.66
CA ALA A 44 3.79 -2.29 -6.63
C ALA A 44 4.59 -1.22 -7.42
N PHE A 45 5.43 -0.44 -6.73
CA PHE A 45 6.32 0.53 -7.39
C PHE A 45 7.39 -0.14 -8.25
N ALA A 46 8.05 -1.18 -7.74
CA ALA A 46 9.11 -1.90 -8.45
C ALA A 46 8.57 -2.54 -9.74
N ASN A 47 7.41 -3.20 -9.64
CA ASN A 47 6.75 -3.89 -10.74
C ASN A 47 5.95 -2.94 -11.63
N GLN A 48 5.71 -1.69 -11.19
CA GLN A 48 4.82 -0.72 -11.82
C GLN A 48 3.44 -1.32 -12.10
N ALA A 49 2.90 -2.01 -11.11
CA ALA A 49 1.67 -2.79 -11.22
C ALA A 49 0.79 -2.61 -9.99
N ASP A 50 -0.51 -2.76 -10.20
CA ASP A 50 -1.52 -2.76 -9.16
C ASP A 50 -1.34 -4.00 -8.27
N PRO A 51 -1.17 -3.84 -6.94
CA PRO A 51 -0.88 -4.96 -6.04
C PRO A 51 -2.06 -5.94 -5.89
N ASP A 52 -3.31 -5.45 -5.98
CA ASP A 52 -4.51 -6.29 -5.80
C ASP A 52 -4.72 -7.21 -7.01
N THR A 53 -4.46 -6.68 -8.22
CA THR A 53 -4.79 -7.35 -9.49
C THR A 53 -3.57 -7.87 -10.25
N GLY A 54 -2.37 -7.43 -9.89
CA GLY A 54 -1.12 -7.66 -10.62
C GLY A 54 -1.05 -6.95 -11.98
N GLN A 55 -2.04 -6.12 -12.34
CA GLN A 55 -2.10 -5.48 -13.66
C GLN A 55 -1.08 -4.34 -13.77
N PRO A 56 -0.28 -4.27 -14.85
CA PRO A 56 0.63 -3.16 -15.08
C PRO A 56 -0.12 -1.83 -15.13
N TRP A 57 0.47 -0.80 -14.52
CA TRP A 57 -0.08 0.55 -14.57
C TRP A 57 -0.11 1.09 -16.00
N THR A 58 -1.10 1.94 -16.27
CA THR A 58 -1.19 2.60 -17.57
C THR A 58 0.07 3.43 -17.85
N PRO A 59 0.76 3.18 -18.99
CA PRO A 59 2.00 3.88 -19.32
C PRO A 59 1.76 5.36 -19.56
N LEU A 60 2.85 6.14 -19.54
CA LEU A 60 2.79 7.54 -19.92
C LEU A 60 2.56 7.68 -21.43
N THR A 61 1.89 8.76 -21.84
CA THR A 61 1.79 9.07 -23.27
C THR A 61 3.18 9.35 -23.85
N PRO A 62 3.45 9.00 -25.12
CA PRO A 62 4.77 9.22 -25.73
C PRO A 62 5.25 10.67 -25.63
N ARG A 63 4.33 11.63 -25.81
CA ARG A 63 4.61 13.06 -25.67
C ARG A 63 5.05 13.44 -24.26
N TYR A 64 4.40 12.89 -23.22
CA TYR A 64 4.74 13.21 -21.84
C TYR A 64 6.04 12.52 -21.41
N GLN A 65 6.27 11.28 -21.86
CA GLN A 65 7.55 10.59 -21.65
C GLN A 65 8.71 11.38 -22.26
N ALA A 66 8.60 11.81 -23.52
CA ALA A 66 9.63 12.61 -24.19
C ALA A 66 9.92 13.94 -23.47
N LYS A 67 8.87 14.59 -22.91
CA LYS A 67 9.04 15.80 -22.09
C LYS A 67 9.86 15.51 -20.82
N LEU A 68 9.56 14.39 -20.14
CA LEU A 68 10.28 14.01 -18.93
C LEU A 68 11.73 13.65 -19.23
N ASP A 69 11.98 12.91 -20.31
CA ASP A 69 13.33 12.53 -20.74
C ASP A 69 14.18 13.76 -21.09
N ALA A 70 13.61 14.74 -21.82
CA ALA A 70 14.27 16.00 -22.14
C ALA A 70 14.63 16.83 -20.89
N SER A 71 13.92 16.62 -19.78
CA SER A 71 14.18 17.28 -18.50
C SER A 71 15.02 16.44 -17.52
N GLY A 72 15.57 15.31 -17.96
CA GLY A 72 16.40 14.42 -17.13
C GLY A 72 15.64 13.56 -16.13
N HIS A 73 14.31 13.44 -16.25
CA HIS A 73 13.47 12.63 -15.36
C HIS A 73 13.20 11.25 -15.96
N ASN A 74 14.26 10.45 -16.11
CA ASN A 74 14.28 9.15 -16.80
C ASN A 74 14.06 7.92 -15.90
N GLY A 75 13.53 8.10 -14.68
CA GLY A 75 13.26 6.99 -13.76
C GLY A 75 11.94 6.22 -14.02
N PRO A 76 11.68 5.14 -13.25
CA PRO A 76 10.41 4.39 -13.29
C PRO A 76 9.20 5.28 -13.00
N LEU A 77 7.99 4.86 -13.41
CA LEU A 77 6.77 5.61 -13.10
C LEU A 77 6.65 5.83 -11.58
N LEU A 78 6.29 7.05 -11.19
CA LEU A 78 6.11 7.50 -9.80
C LEU A 78 7.38 7.48 -8.91
N GLN A 79 8.55 7.14 -9.46
CA GLN A 79 9.82 7.03 -8.74
C GLN A 79 10.92 7.98 -9.27
N ARG A 80 10.53 9.02 -10.04
CA ARG A 80 11.48 9.88 -10.79
C ARG A 80 12.10 11.02 -9.99
N THR A 81 11.61 11.28 -8.79
CA THR A 81 11.99 12.46 -7.99
C THR A 81 12.47 12.02 -6.61
N GLN A 82 13.55 12.65 -6.13
CA GLN A 82 14.01 12.46 -4.76
C GLN A 82 12.92 12.96 -3.80
N GLY A 83 12.61 12.14 -2.78
CA GLY A 83 11.47 12.42 -1.88
C GLY A 83 10.10 12.39 -2.59
N GLY A 84 10.02 11.67 -3.71
CA GLY A 84 8.82 11.45 -4.50
C GLY A 84 7.77 10.59 -3.80
N LEU A 85 6.83 10.03 -4.56
CA LEU A 85 5.67 9.34 -3.99
C LEU A 85 6.05 8.10 -3.19
N ALA A 86 6.86 7.21 -3.77
CA ALA A 86 7.30 5.98 -3.12
C ALA A 86 8.00 6.27 -1.77
N LEU A 87 8.90 7.25 -1.75
CA LEU A 87 9.62 7.66 -0.53
C LEU A 87 8.76 8.45 0.48
N SER A 88 7.52 8.76 0.14
CA SER A 88 6.60 9.48 1.04
C SER A 88 5.67 8.56 1.81
N LEU A 89 5.71 7.25 1.52
CA LEU A 89 4.88 6.28 2.20
C LEU A 89 5.38 6.08 3.64
N SER A 90 4.43 5.97 4.56
CA SER A 90 4.69 5.72 5.96
C SER A 90 3.62 4.80 6.51
N THR A 91 4.01 3.93 7.43
CA THR A 91 3.08 3.05 8.12
C THR A 91 2.88 3.48 9.56
N THR A 92 1.71 3.17 10.10
CA THR A 92 1.35 3.38 11.51
C THR A 92 0.69 2.12 12.04
N TYR A 93 0.92 1.79 13.30
CA TYR A 93 0.29 0.66 13.96
C TYR A 93 0.08 0.94 15.44
N ASP A 94 -0.93 0.31 16.02
CA ASP A 94 -1.21 0.27 17.45
C ASP A 94 -1.67 -1.14 17.84
N ALA A 95 -2.17 -1.34 19.06
CA ALA A 95 -2.57 -2.67 19.51
C ALA A 95 -3.68 -3.31 18.64
N VAL A 96 -4.49 -2.53 17.92
CA VAL A 96 -5.67 -3.03 17.21
C VAL A 96 -5.71 -2.72 15.72
N SER A 97 -4.73 -1.96 15.21
CA SER A 97 -4.72 -1.50 13.84
C SER A 97 -3.31 -1.41 13.25
N ALA A 98 -3.24 -1.59 11.93
CA ALA A 98 -2.07 -1.32 11.10
C ALA A 98 -2.56 -0.59 9.85
N ALA A 99 -1.82 0.42 9.40
CA ALA A 99 -2.19 1.25 8.26
C ALA A 99 -0.96 1.72 7.49
N ILE A 100 -1.17 2.03 6.21
CA ILE A 100 -0.21 2.68 5.32
C ILE A 100 -0.84 3.92 4.70
N GLY A 101 -0.02 4.94 4.48
CA GLY A 101 -0.47 6.20 3.92
C GLY A 101 0.65 7.09 3.41
N SER A 102 0.26 8.23 2.85
CA SER A 102 1.16 9.28 2.36
C SER A 102 0.70 10.67 2.80
N ASN A 103 1.66 11.58 2.96
CA ASN A 103 1.41 13.00 3.19
C ASN A 103 1.37 13.85 1.91
N LYS A 104 1.60 13.25 0.73
CA LYS A 104 1.60 13.98 -0.55
C LYS A 104 0.18 14.19 -1.04
N VAL A 105 -0.15 15.42 -1.45
CA VAL A 105 -1.50 15.77 -1.95
C VAL A 105 -1.88 14.95 -3.20
N TYR A 106 -0.91 14.71 -4.09
CA TYR A 106 -1.13 13.96 -5.32
C TYR A 106 -1.11 12.43 -5.14
N ALA A 107 -0.89 11.93 -3.92
CA ALA A 107 -0.94 10.50 -3.61
C ALA A 107 -2.32 9.92 -3.96
N ALA A 108 -3.39 10.58 -3.51
CA ALA A 108 -4.77 10.15 -3.75
C ALA A 108 -5.10 10.11 -5.25
N LEU A 109 -4.58 11.07 -6.02
CA LEU A 109 -4.77 11.12 -7.46
C LEU A 109 -4.15 9.90 -8.16
N HIS A 110 -3.00 9.42 -7.71
CA HIS A 110 -2.40 8.21 -8.26
C HIS A 110 -3.02 6.94 -7.71
N GLN A 111 -3.39 6.90 -6.43
CA GLN A 111 -4.04 5.74 -5.83
C GLN A 111 -5.40 5.45 -6.50
N TRP A 112 -6.24 6.46 -6.69
CA TRP A 112 -7.63 6.26 -7.16
C TRP A 112 -7.95 6.84 -8.54
N GLY A 113 -7.02 7.59 -9.13
CA GLY A 113 -7.26 8.29 -10.39
C GLY A 113 -7.94 9.67 -10.20
N GLY A 114 -8.02 10.40 -11.32
CA GLY A 114 -8.70 11.68 -11.40
C GLY A 114 -10.22 11.55 -11.26
N LEU A 115 -10.83 12.47 -10.51
CA LEU A 115 -12.29 12.56 -10.43
C LEU A 115 -12.83 13.48 -11.55
N PRO A 116 -14.04 13.22 -12.09
CA PRO A 116 -14.66 14.09 -13.09
C PRO A 116 -14.89 15.54 -12.62
N THR A 117 -14.93 15.77 -11.32
CA THR A 117 -15.09 17.10 -10.70
C THR A 117 -13.78 17.90 -10.65
N MET A 118 -12.63 17.27 -10.96
CA MET A 118 -11.34 17.95 -11.02
C MET A 118 -11.16 18.69 -12.35
N PRO A 119 -10.20 19.64 -12.44
CA PRO A 119 -9.83 20.23 -13.72
C PRO A 119 -9.40 19.17 -14.75
N PRO A 120 -9.50 19.45 -16.07
CA PRO A 120 -9.29 18.45 -17.12
C PRO A 120 -7.97 17.68 -17.05
N GLY A 121 -6.89 18.33 -16.60
CA GLY A 121 -5.58 17.68 -16.45
C GLY A 121 -5.59 16.57 -15.40
N PRO A 122 -5.79 16.88 -14.11
CA PRO A 122 -5.93 15.86 -13.06
C PRO A 122 -7.05 14.86 -13.30
N ALA A 123 -8.21 15.29 -13.82
CA ALA A 123 -9.34 14.39 -14.09
C ALA A 123 -9.00 13.26 -15.08
N ALA A 124 -8.05 13.50 -16.00
CA ALA A 124 -7.60 12.51 -16.98
C ALA A 124 -6.47 11.59 -16.47
N VAL A 125 -5.99 11.75 -15.24
CA VAL A 125 -4.93 10.90 -14.69
C VAL A 125 -5.51 9.53 -14.33
N PRO A 126 -5.02 8.43 -14.94
CA PRO A 126 -5.49 7.10 -14.58
C PRO A 126 -4.99 6.71 -13.19
N ALA A 127 -5.76 5.86 -12.52
CA ALA A 127 -5.34 5.20 -11.31
C ALA A 127 -4.09 4.34 -11.58
N ARG A 128 -3.20 4.34 -10.61
CA ARG A 128 -1.96 3.58 -10.50
C ARG A 128 -1.88 3.15 -9.04
N SER A 129 -2.82 2.30 -8.62
CA SER A 129 -2.92 1.85 -7.24
C SER A 129 -1.59 1.23 -6.82
N TYR A 130 -1.06 1.70 -5.70
CA TYR A 130 0.19 1.21 -5.13
C TYR A 130 0.03 0.86 -3.64
N MET A 131 -1.12 1.12 -3.04
CA MET A 131 -1.49 0.62 -1.71
C MET A 131 -2.64 -0.35 -1.87
N GLY A 132 -2.34 -1.64 -1.74
CA GLY A 132 -3.24 -2.77 -1.89
C GLY A 132 -2.59 -4.02 -1.28
N LEU A 133 -3.27 -5.14 -1.38
CA LEU A 133 -2.79 -6.44 -0.92
C LEU A 133 -2.98 -7.46 -2.03
N SER A 134 -1.86 -8.03 -2.48
CA SER A 134 -1.87 -9.23 -3.29
C SER A 134 -2.42 -10.42 -2.51
N ALA A 135 -2.82 -11.48 -3.22
CA ALA A 135 -3.22 -12.73 -2.57
C ALA A 135 -2.12 -13.30 -1.67
N GLN A 136 -0.84 -13.07 -2.00
CA GLN A 136 0.29 -13.48 -1.18
C GLN A 136 0.41 -12.59 0.07
N GLY A 137 0.29 -11.26 -0.07
CA GLY A 137 0.29 -10.35 1.08
C GLY A 137 -0.82 -10.65 2.10
N VAL A 138 -2.02 -11.03 1.62
CA VAL A 138 -3.11 -11.51 2.50
C VAL A 138 -2.69 -12.80 3.22
N ALA A 139 -2.11 -13.77 2.51
CA ALA A 139 -1.65 -15.02 3.09
C ALA A 139 -0.56 -14.80 4.14
N ASP A 140 0.41 -13.92 3.87
CA ASP A 140 1.50 -13.58 4.77
C ASP A 140 0.98 -12.93 6.06
N ILE A 141 0.00 -12.04 5.95
CA ILE A 141 -0.65 -11.43 7.12
C ILE A 141 -1.38 -12.49 7.96
N VAL A 142 -2.14 -13.38 7.32
CA VAL A 142 -2.83 -14.48 8.01
C VAL A 142 -1.83 -15.42 8.70
N GLU A 143 -0.71 -15.73 8.04
CA GLU A 143 0.37 -16.54 8.62
C GLU A 143 0.99 -15.86 9.84
N ILE A 144 1.33 -14.57 9.75
CA ILE A 144 1.84 -13.78 10.89
C ILE A 144 0.90 -13.87 12.09
N ILE A 145 -0.39 -13.67 11.86
CA ILE A 145 -1.40 -13.72 12.92
C ILE A 145 -1.47 -15.12 13.54
N ASN A 146 -1.51 -16.17 12.72
CA ASN A 146 -1.59 -17.55 13.17
C ASN A 146 -0.34 -18.00 13.93
N GLN A 147 0.86 -17.63 13.45
CA GLN A 147 2.12 -17.94 14.11
C GLN A 147 2.18 -17.31 15.50
N LYS A 148 1.82 -16.02 15.60
CA LYS A 148 1.83 -15.28 16.87
C LYS A 148 0.77 -15.80 17.84
N HIS A 149 -0.40 -16.22 17.32
CA HIS A 149 -1.42 -16.93 18.10
C HIS A 149 -0.88 -18.27 18.64
N ALA A 150 -0.15 -19.04 17.83
CA ALA A 150 0.41 -20.32 18.27
C ALA A 150 1.50 -20.14 19.33
N GLU A 151 2.41 -19.19 19.16
CA GLU A 151 3.46 -18.84 20.14
C GLU A 151 2.87 -18.51 21.51
N ALA A 152 1.75 -17.79 21.52
CA ALA A 152 1.03 -17.39 22.72
C ALA A 152 0.39 -18.54 23.51
N LEU A 153 -0.01 -19.62 22.82
CA LEU A 153 -0.63 -20.78 23.44
C LEU A 153 0.41 -21.76 24.01
N GLN A 154 1.70 -21.59 23.70
CA GLN A 154 2.73 -22.45 24.25
C GLN A 154 3.00 -22.08 25.72
N PRO A 155 2.96 -23.05 26.66
CA PRO A 155 3.36 -22.79 28.04
C PRO A 155 4.84 -22.41 28.09
N ARG A 156 5.13 -21.34 28.85
CA ARG A 156 6.51 -20.92 29.18
C ARG A 156 7.23 -21.97 30.02
#